data_AF-A0A551YRI8-F1
#
_entry.id   AF-A0A551YRI8-F1
#
_cell.length_a   1.000
_cell.length_b   1.000
_cell.length_c   1.000
_cell.angle_alpha   90.00
_cell.angle_beta   90.00
_cell.angle_gamma   90.00
#
_symmetry.space_group_name_H-M   'P 1'
#
loop_
_entity.id
_entity.type
_entity.pdbx_description
1 polymer ?
#
loop_
_entity_poly.entity_id
_entity_poly.type
_entity_poly.pdbx_seq_one_letter_code
_entity_poly.pdbx_strand_id
1 'polypeptide(L)'
;MTAFTESDIKELKDLMIVLQQEIQKLQIGQVEIQRDIKRIAIGQAEIKAKFGEFEKRVDERMGSLEKRVDDISTRLNIMTIGFLSIVGVMVAGMLGILGKVVFFPNP
;
A
#
# COMPACT_ATOMS: atom_id res chain seq x y z
N MET A 1 61.62 47.22 -6.34
CA MET A 1 60.65 46.54 -5.46
C MET A 1 59.62 47.57 -5.06
N THR A 2 58.39 47.45 -5.51
CA THR A 2 57.27 48.27 -5.04
C THR A 2 56.93 47.79 -3.63
N ALA A 3 57.12 48.65 -2.62
CA ALA A 3 56.78 48.31 -1.25
C ALA A 3 55.26 48.24 -1.11
N PHE A 4 54.76 47.23 -0.39
CA PHE A 4 53.37 47.17 0.01
C PHE A 4 53.03 48.42 0.84
N THR A 5 51.91 49.05 0.51
CA THR A 5 51.43 50.24 1.21
C THR A 5 50.54 49.84 2.39
N GLU A 6 50.35 50.76 3.34
CA GLU A 6 49.39 50.56 4.44
C GLU A 6 47.96 50.34 3.92
N SER A 7 47.62 50.88 2.74
CA SER A 7 46.35 50.68 2.07
C SER A 7 46.14 49.21 1.68
N ASP A 8 47.17 48.58 1.10
CA ASP A 8 47.12 47.16 0.70
C ASP A 8 46.92 46.26 1.92
N ILE A 9 47.58 46.59 3.04
CA ILE A 9 47.45 45.86 4.30
C ILE A 9 46.02 46.01 4.88
N LYS A 10 45.42 47.20 4.75
CA LYS A 10 44.05 47.43 5.21
C LYS A 10 43.03 46.65 4.38
N GLU A 11 43.16 46.67 3.05
CA GLU A 11 42.27 45.92 2.15
C GLU A 11 42.34 44.42 2.42
N LEU A 12 43.54 43.87 2.63
CA LEU A 12 43.72 42.46 3.02
C LEU A 12 43.03 42.12 4.35
N LYS A 13 43.08 43.01 5.35
CA LYS A 13 42.37 42.81 6.63
C LYS A 13 40.86 42.83 6.44
N ASP A 14 40.35 43.77 5.65
CA ASP A 14 38.92 43.89 5.37
C ASP A 14 38.40 42.63 4.64
N LEU A 15 39.15 42.14 3.64
CA LEU A 15 38.87 40.86 2.96
C LEU A 15 38.90 39.67 3.91
N MET A 16 39.87 39.62 4.83
CA MET A 16 39.99 38.54 5.80
C MET A 16 38.79 38.50 6.77
N ILE A 17 38.27 39.67 7.16
CA ILE A 17 37.06 39.77 7.99
C ILE A 17 35.84 39.23 7.23
N VAL A 18 35.67 39.61 5.97
CA VAL A 18 34.56 39.11 5.13
C VAL A 18 34.63 37.58 4.99
N LEU A 19 35.81 37.04 4.69
CA LEU A 19 36.02 35.59 4.58
C LEU A 19 35.69 34.86 5.89
N GLN A 20 36.08 35.42 7.03
CA GLN A 20 35.72 34.84 8.33
C GLN A 20 34.21 34.80 8.56
N GLN A 21 33.49 35.85 8.17
CA GLN A 21 32.03 35.89 8.26
C GLN A 21 31.36 34.86 7.34
N GLU A 22 31.85 34.69 6.12
CA GLU A 22 31.33 33.68 5.19
C GLU A 22 31.58 32.25 5.70
N ILE A 23 32.77 31.99 6.25
CA ILE A 23 33.10 30.70 6.88
C ILE A 23 32.13 30.40 8.03
N GLN A 24 31.83 31.39 8.88
CA GLN A 24 30.88 31.21 9.98
C GLN A 24 29.47 30.88 9.46
N LYS A 25 28.99 31.58 8.42
CA LYS A 25 27.69 31.28 7.81
C LYS A 25 27.64 29.85 7.25
N LEU A 26 28.70 29.41 6.58
CA LEU A 26 28.80 28.05 6.05
C LEU A 26 28.79 27.00 7.17
N GLN A 27 29.50 27.25 8.27
CA GLN A 27 29.51 26.36 9.44
C GLN A 27 28.11 26.23 10.06
N ILE A 28 27.37 27.35 10.19
CA ILE A 28 25.99 27.33 10.67
C ILE A 28 25.11 26.51 9.74
N GLY A 29 25.19 26.77 8.43
CA GLY A 29 24.42 26.02 7.43
C GLY A 29 24.73 24.51 7.44
N GLN A 30 25.99 24.12 7.64
CA GLN A 30 26.36 22.71 7.79
C GLN A 30 25.71 22.05 9.00
N VAL A 31 25.65 22.73 10.14
CA VAL A 31 25.00 22.20 11.36
C VAL A 31 23.49 22.02 11.13
N GLU A 32 22.85 22.96 10.43
CA GLU A 32 21.43 22.86 10.08
C GLU A 32 21.16 21.70 9.12
N ILE A 33 21.95 21.56 8.06
CA ILE A 33 21.85 20.45 7.11
C ILE A 33 22.03 19.10 7.83
N GLN A 34 23.00 18.99 8.73
CA GLN A 34 23.19 17.76 9.51
C GLN A 34 21.98 17.44 10.41
N ARG A 35 21.33 18.47 10.96
CA ARG A 35 20.11 18.30 11.75
C ARG A 35 18.95 17.81 10.89
N ASP A 36 18.79 18.38 9.71
CA ASP A 36 17.72 18.00 8.80
C ASP A 36 17.91 16.59 8.24
N ILE A 37 19.15 16.20 7.91
CA ILE A 37 19.48 14.82 7.52
C ILE A 37 19.06 13.83 8.63
N LYS A 38 19.35 14.14 9.89
CA LYS A 38 18.94 13.27 11.02
C LYS A 38 17.42 13.18 11.13
N ARG A 39 16.69 14.29 10.98
CA ARG A 39 15.22 14.30 10.99
C ARG A 39 14.64 13.48 9.85
N ILE A 40 15.20 13.61 8.65
CA ILE A 40 14.80 12.83 7.47
C ILE A 40 15.03 11.33 7.71
N ALA A 41 16.18 10.95 8.27
CA ALA A 41 16.48 9.55 8.56
C ALA A 41 15.47 8.94 9.57
N ILE A 42 15.10 9.70 10.61
CA ILE A 42 14.06 9.29 11.57
C ILE A 42 12.71 9.15 10.86
N GLY A 43 12.30 10.15 10.08
CA GLY A 43 11.05 10.12 9.34
C GLY A 43 10.96 8.95 8.35
N GLN A 44 12.06 8.61 7.67
CA GLN A 44 12.13 7.45 6.79
C GLN A 44 11.96 6.12 7.55
N ALA A 45 12.57 6.00 8.74
CA ALA A 45 12.42 4.81 9.57
C ALA A 45 10.96 4.63 10.05
N GLU A 46 10.31 5.71 10.48
CA GLU A 46 8.90 5.70 10.89
C GLU A 46 7.97 5.34 9.72
N ILE A 47 8.19 5.92 8.54
CA ILE A 47 7.41 5.61 7.34
C ILE A 47 7.55 4.12 6.99
N LYS A 48 8.77 3.58 7.00
CA LYS A 48 9.02 2.17 6.73
C LYS A 48 8.29 1.25 7.71
N ALA A 49 8.29 1.59 9.00
CA ALA A 49 7.57 0.84 10.01
C ALA A 49 6.05 0.86 9.78
N LYS A 50 5.47 2.05 9.56
CA LYS A 50 4.04 2.21 9.28
C LYS A 50 3.60 1.49 8.01
N PHE A 51 4.45 1.52 6.97
CA PHE A 51 4.19 0.84 5.71
C PHE A 51 4.19 -0.68 5.91
N GLY A 52 5.18 -1.23 6.62
CA GLY A 52 5.22 -2.66 6.92
C GLY A 52 4.03 -3.14 7.78
N GLU A 53 3.54 -2.33 8.72
CA GLU A 53 2.29 -2.64 9.42
C GLU A 53 1.06 -2.59 8.51
N PHE A 54 1.03 -1.63 7.59
CA PHE A 54 -0.05 -1.51 6.62
C PHE A 54 -0.12 -2.72 5.69
N GLU A 55 1.01 -3.16 5.15
CA GLU A 55 1.11 -4.38 4.33
C GLU A 55 0.55 -5.59 5.07
N LYS A 56 0.97 -5.82 6.33
CA LYS A 56 0.43 -6.92 7.15
C LYS A 56 -1.09 -6.85 7.32
N ARG A 57 -1.63 -5.66 7.62
CA ARG A 57 -3.09 -5.48 7.77
C ARG A 57 -3.84 -5.73 6.47
N VAL A 58 -3.24 -5.39 5.32
CA VAL A 58 -3.81 -5.66 4.00
C VAL A 58 -3.81 -7.16 3.72
N ASP A 59 -2.69 -7.84 3.96
CA ASP A 59 -2.57 -9.29 3.75
C ASP A 59 -3.56 -10.08 4.62
N GLU A 60 -3.69 -9.72 5.90
CA GLU A 60 -4.67 -10.33 6.81
C GLU A 60 -6.11 -10.16 6.31
N ARG A 61 -6.46 -8.96 5.84
CA ARG A 61 -7.79 -8.67 5.29
C ARG A 61 -8.04 -9.42 3.98
N MET A 62 -7.05 -9.49 3.10
CA MET A 62 -7.16 -10.22 1.84
C MET A 62 -7.33 -11.72 2.07
N GLY A 63 -6.50 -12.32 2.94
CA GLY A 63 -6.67 -13.73 3.30
C GLY A 63 -8.01 -14.04 3.98
N SER A 64 -8.58 -13.09 4.75
CA SER A 64 -9.94 -13.23 5.28
C SER A 64 -11.01 -13.17 4.19
N LEU A 65 -10.84 -12.28 3.20
CA LEU A 65 -11.75 -12.16 2.06
C LEU A 65 -11.71 -13.40 1.16
N GLU A 66 -10.53 -13.91 0.86
CA GLU A 66 -10.35 -15.16 0.08
C GLU A 66 -11.12 -16.31 0.73
N LYS A 67 -10.96 -16.52 2.04
CA LYS A 67 -11.72 -17.56 2.78
C LYS A 67 -13.24 -17.36 2.70
N ARG A 68 -13.71 -16.11 2.80
CA ARG A 68 -15.15 -15.81 2.69
C ARG A 68 -15.67 -16.09 1.29
N VAL A 69 -14.89 -15.79 0.25
CA VAL A 69 -15.23 -16.08 -1.14
C VAL A 69 -15.29 -17.59 -1.37
N ASP A 70 -14.32 -18.35 -0.85
CA ASP A 70 -14.30 -19.81 -0.95
C ASP A 70 -15.49 -20.46 -0.22
N ASP A 71 -15.84 -19.97 0.98
CA ASP A 71 -17.02 -20.44 1.72
C ASP A 71 -18.32 -20.16 0.95
N ILE A 72 -18.45 -18.95 0.37
CA ILE A 72 -19.61 -18.58 -0.47
C ILE A 72 -19.69 -19.51 -1.69
N SER A 73 -18.58 -19.73 -2.39
CA SER A 73 -18.53 -20.62 -3.56
C SER A 73 -18.99 -22.04 -3.20
N THR A 74 -18.49 -22.57 -2.08
CA THR A 74 -18.87 -23.89 -1.57
C THR A 74 -20.37 -23.98 -1.27
N ARG A 75 -20.91 -22.99 -0.56
CA ARG A 75 -22.34 -22.93 -0.22
C ARG A 75 -23.23 -22.82 -1.45
N LEU A 76 -22.84 -21.99 -2.42
CA LEU A 76 -23.58 -21.83 -3.68
C LEU A 76 -23.58 -23.11 -4.49
N ASN A 77 -22.47 -23.85 -4.54
CA ASN A 77 -22.41 -25.13 -5.22
C ASN A 77 -23.36 -26.15 -4.57
N ILE A 78 -23.35 -26.25 -3.23
CA ILE A 78 -24.28 -27.11 -2.49
C ILE A 78 -25.74 -26.72 -2.76
N MET A 79 -26.05 -25.42 -2.69
CA MET A 79 -27.41 -24.91 -2.96
C MET A 79 -27.85 -25.23 -4.39
N THR A 80 -26.95 -25.08 -5.37
CA THR A 80 -27.22 -25.38 -6.78
C THR A 80 -27.52 -26.86 -6.98
N ILE A 81 -26.68 -27.75 -6.42
CA ILE A 81 -26.89 -29.20 -6.49
C ILE A 81 -28.20 -29.58 -5.81
N GLY A 82 -28.49 -29.03 -4.62
CA GLY A 82 -29.73 -29.29 -3.89
C GLY A 82 -30.96 -28.84 -4.66
N PHE A 83 -30.93 -27.62 -5.22
CA PHE A 83 -31.99 -27.09 -6.06
C PHE A 83 -32.24 -27.97 -7.30
N LEU A 84 -31.18 -28.30 -8.05
CA LEU A 84 -31.29 -29.15 -9.24
C LEU A 84 -31.81 -30.55 -8.91
N SER A 85 -31.46 -31.09 -7.74
CA SER A 85 -31.96 -32.39 -7.27
C SER A 85 -33.47 -32.37 -7.06
N ILE A 86 -34.00 -31.35 -6.37
CA ILE A 86 -35.44 -31.19 -6.13
C ILE A 86 -36.18 -31.00 -7.45
N VAL A 87 -35.69 -30.09 -8.30
CA VAL A 87 -36.29 -29.83 -9.61
C VAL A 87 -36.27 -31.10 -10.46
N GLY A 88 -35.16 -31.86 -10.46
CA GLY A 88 -35.04 -33.12 -11.20
C GLY A 88 -36.09 -34.16 -10.78
N VAL A 89 -36.31 -34.35 -9.48
CA VAL A 89 -37.35 -35.26 -8.97
C VAL A 89 -38.75 -34.78 -9.37
N MET A 90 -39.02 -33.47 -9.28
CA MET A 90 -40.30 -32.91 -9.68
C MET A 90 -40.58 -33.11 -11.18
N VAL A 91 -39.61 -32.82 -12.03
CA VAL A 91 -39.73 -32.98 -13.48
C VAL A 91 -39.95 -34.45 -13.85
N ALA A 92 -39.17 -35.37 -13.26
CA ALA A 92 -39.35 -36.80 -13.46
C ALA A 92 -40.74 -37.28 -13.03
N GLY A 93 -41.24 -36.79 -11.87
CA GLY A 93 -42.58 -37.11 -11.38
C GLY A 93 -43.69 -36.63 -12.31
N MET A 94 -43.63 -35.38 -12.78
CA MET A 94 -44.60 -34.83 -13.73
C MET A 94 -44.59 -35.60 -15.07
N LEU A 95 -43.40 -35.88 -15.62
CA LEU A 95 -43.26 -36.66 -16.85
C LEU A 95 -43.82 -38.08 -16.69
N GLY A 96 -43.63 -38.71 -15.54
CA GLY A 96 -44.21 -40.03 -15.26
C GLY A 96 -45.74 -40.04 -15.26
N ILE A 97 -46.37 -39.02 -14.68
CA ILE A 97 -47.84 -38.86 -14.69
C ILE A 97 -48.33 -38.59 -16.12
N LEU A 98 -47.72 -37.64 -16.83
CA LEU A 98 -48.08 -37.32 -18.21
C LEU A 98 -47.91 -38.54 -19.13
N GLY A 99 -46.83 -39.30 -18.97
CA GLY A 99 -46.60 -40.53 -19.71
C GLY A 99 -47.72 -41.54 -19.51
N LYS A 100 -48.22 -41.72 -18.27
CA LYS A 100 -49.39 -42.57 -18.04
C LYS A 100 -50.63 -42.05 -18.76
N VAL A 101 -50.94 -40.75 -18.65
CA VAL A 101 -52.15 -40.17 -19.29
C VAL A 101 -52.12 -40.29 -20.81
N VAL A 102 -50.97 -40.06 -21.45
CA VAL A 102 -50.83 -40.06 -22.92
C VAL A 102 -50.75 -41.48 -23.49
N PHE A 103 -49.95 -42.36 -22.87
CA PHE A 103 -49.69 -43.70 -23.42
C PHE A 103 -50.66 -44.77 -22.88
N PHE A 104 -51.35 -44.52 -21.77
CA PHE A 104 -52.37 -45.40 -21.21
C PHE A 104 -53.63 -44.60 -20.85
N PRO A 105 -54.40 -44.11 -21.83
CA PRO A 105 -55.65 -43.40 -21.58
C PRO A 105 -56.61 -44.32 -20.82
N ASN A 106 -57.17 -43.83 -19.71
CA ASN A 106 -58.22 -44.55 -19.01
C ASN A 106 -59.44 -44.69 -19.96
N PRO A 107 -59.96 -45.90 -20.20
CA PRO A 107 -61.16 -46.10 -21.03
C PRO A 107 -62.40 -45.42 -20.44
#